data_AF-A0A7W9G7J5-F1
#
_entry.id   AF-A0A7W9G7J5-F1
#
_cell.length_a   1.000
_cell.length_b   1.000
_cell.length_c   1.000
_cell.angle_alpha   90.00
_cell.angle_beta   90.00
_cell.angle_gamma   90.00
#
_symmetry.space_group_name_H-M   'P 1'
#
loop_
_entity.id
_entity.type
_entity.pdbx_description
1 polymer ?
#
loop_
_entity_poly.entity_id
_entity_poly.type
_entity_poly.pdbx_seq_one_letter_code
_entity_poly.pdbx_strand_id
1 'polypeptide(L)'
;MHTSGASAARIPQLDRLNATPGTRVVFYDPTGSEHGLPTYPWKWAPKNLKTRRQLAALGLRPGGQAPVAQILWRKGGRVAYLYDIARALPKRKPTSKQLDALGKALRARRARRNERSAS
;
A
#
# COMPACT_ATOMS: atom_id res chain seq x y z
N MET A 1 34.98 -21.30 2.41
CA MET A 1 34.00 -20.35 2.96
C MET A 1 32.99 -20.07 1.88
N HIS A 2 31.81 -20.69 1.95
CA HIS A 2 30.79 -20.61 0.90
C HIS A 2 29.85 -19.43 1.19
N THR A 3 29.97 -18.34 0.44
CA THR A 3 28.91 -17.32 0.32
C THR A 3 28.05 -17.69 -0.89
N SER A 4 27.01 -18.48 -0.64
CA SER A 4 26.03 -18.86 -1.67
C SER A 4 25.18 -17.64 -2.01
N GLY A 5 25.48 -16.99 -3.14
CA GLY A 5 24.58 -16.05 -3.78
C GLY A 5 23.32 -16.77 -4.23
N ALA A 6 22.24 -16.62 -3.47
CA ALA A 6 20.92 -17.08 -3.88
C ALA A 6 20.43 -16.22 -5.04
N SER A 7 20.83 -16.59 -6.27
CA SER A 7 20.17 -16.13 -7.49
C SER A 7 18.73 -16.65 -7.44
N ALA A 8 17.80 -15.77 -7.10
CA ALA A 8 16.38 -16.06 -7.20
C ALA A 8 16.09 -16.39 -8.67
N ALA A 9 15.80 -17.66 -8.93
CA ALA A 9 15.67 -18.23 -10.27
C ALA A 9 14.77 -17.35 -11.16
N ARG A 10 15.32 -16.88 -12.29
CA ARG A 10 14.56 -16.31 -13.41
C ARG A 10 13.46 -17.32 -13.77
N ILE A 11 12.19 -17.01 -13.50
CA ILE A 11 11.06 -17.89 -13.82
C ILE A 11 10.69 -17.69 -15.30
N PRO A 12 11.02 -18.60 -16.23
CA PRO A 12 10.82 -18.39 -17.68
C PRO A 12 9.34 -18.30 -18.08
N GLN A 13 8.45 -18.79 -17.21
CA GLN A 13 7.00 -18.70 -17.38
C GLN A 13 6.48 -17.25 -17.25
N LEU A 14 7.22 -16.34 -16.58
CA LEU A 14 6.88 -14.91 -16.51
C LEU A 14 7.19 -14.16 -17.81
N ASP A 15 8.18 -14.62 -18.60
CA ASP A 15 8.56 -13.99 -19.86
C ASP A 15 7.47 -14.10 -20.92
N ARG A 16 6.63 -15.15 -20.87
CA ARG A 16 5.43 -15.26 -21.73
C ARG A 16 4.32 -14.29 -21.34
N LEU A 17 4.23 -13.90 -20.06
CA LEU A 17 3.18 -12.99 -19.56
C LEU A 17 3.48 -11.52 -19.91
N ASN A 18 4.74 -11.19 -20.19
CA ASN A 18 5.17 -9.90 -20.78
C ASN A 18 4.55 -9.59 -22.15
N ALA A 19 4.02 -10.60 -22.85
CA ALA A 19 3.36 -10.43 -24.15
C ALA A 19 1.91 -9.93 -24.05
N THR A 20 1.36 -9.74 -22.84
CA THR A 20 -0.04 -9.30 -22.65
C THR A 20 -0.14 -7.77 -22.58
N PRO A 21 -0.94 -7.12 -23.45
CA PRO A 21 -1.15 -5.68 -23.39
C PRO A 21 -1.73 -5.27 -22.03
N GLY A 22 -1.00 -4.41 -21.30
CA GLY A 22 -1.44 -3.83 -20.02
C GLY A 22 -0.75 -4.36 -18.76
N THR A 23 -0.01 -5.48 -18.84
CA THR A 23 0.83 -6.00 -17.75
C THR A 23 2.30 -5.80 -18.11
N ARG A 24 2.91 -4.70 -17.65
CA ARG A 24 4.35 -4.49 -17.80
C ARG A 24 5.06 -5.14 -16.61
N VAL A 25 5.73 -6.28 -16.82
CA VAL A 25 6.56 -6.99 -15.81
C VAL A 25 7.86 -6.20 -15.52
N VAL A 26 8.04 -5.02 -16.12
CA VAL A 26 9.13 -4.06 -15.86
C VAL A 26 9.35 -3.77 -14.36
N PHE A 27 8.35 -3.98 -13.51
CA PHE A 27 8.43 -3.71 -12.06
C PHE A 27 8.46 -4.97 -11.20
N TYR A 28 8.73 -6.14 -11.76
CA TYR A 28 8.83 -7.36 -10.97
C TYR A 28 10.24 -7.51 -10.37
N ASP A 29 10.39 -7.08 -9.12
CA ASP A 29 11.60 -7.21 -8.30
C ASP A 29 11.20 -7.79 -6.93
N PRO A 30 10.94 -9.10 -6.83
CA PRO A 30 10.48 -9.72 -5.59
C PRO A 30 11.54 -9.69 -4.46
N THR A 31 12.81 -9.48 -4.81
CA THR A 31 13.93 -9.39 -3.88
C THR A 31 14.14 -7.98 -3.33
N GLY A 32 13.67 -6.94 -4.03
CA GLY A 32 13.91 -5.55 -3.69
C GLY A 32 15.33 -5.08 -4.00
N SER A 33 16.05 -5.75 -4.91
CA SER A 33 17.43 -5.44 -5.25
C SER A 33 17.56 -4.12 -6.03
N GLU A 34 16.56 -3.77 -6.84
CA GLU A 34 16.57 -2.55 -7.66
C GLU A 34 15.81 -1.41 -6.98
N HIS A 35 14.75 -1.73 -6.24
CA HIS A 35 13.84 -0.75 -5.68
C HIS A 35 13.92 -0.59 -4.15
N GLY A 36 14.82 -1.32 -3.49
CA GLY A 36 15.01 -1.31 -2.03
C GLY A 36 13.91 -2.05 -1.24
N LEU A 37 12.76 -2.31 -1.86
CA LEU A 37 11.67 -3.12 -1.34
C LEU A 37 11.19 -4.09 -2.42
N PRO A 38 10.75 -5.30 -2.04
CA PRO A 38 10.03 -6.19 -2.94
C PRO A 38 8.95 -5.42 -3.70
N THR A 39 9.07 -5.41 -5.03
CA THR A 39 8.21 -4.66 -5.93
C THR A 39 7.47 -5.61 -6.85
N TYR A 40 6.16 -5.42 -6.91
CA TYR A 40 5.28 -6.22 -7.74
C TYR A 40 4.59 -5.33 -8.78
N PRO A 41 4.34 -5.85 -10.00
CA PRO A 41 3.48 -5.15 -10.94
C PRO A 41 2.03 -5.13 -10.43
N TRP A 42 1.22 -4.28 -11.06
CA TRP A 42 -0.20 -4.13 -10.71
C TRP A 42 -0.94 -5.48 -10.71
N LYS A 43 -1.65 -5.80 -9.62
CA LYS A 43 -2.40 -7.07 -9.35
C LYS A 43 -1.55 -8.31 -9.07
N TRP A 44 -0.23 -8.19 -8.93
CA TRP A 44 0.66 -9.35 -8.69
C TRP A 44 1.16 -9.48 -7.24
N ALA A 45 0.66 -8.64 -6.34
CA ALA A 45 1.05 -8.70 -4.93
C ALA A 45 0.60 -10.03 -4.29
N PRO A 46 1.46 -10.67 -3.47
CA PRO A 46 1.10 -11.84 -2.67
C PRO A 46 -0.16 -11.61 -1.81
N LYS A 47 -0.97 -12.66 -1.62
CA LYS A 47 -2.29 -12.54 -0.95
C LYS A 47 -2.19 -12.09 0.51
N ASN A 48 -1.10 -12.45 1.20
CA ASN A 48 -0.79 -12.06 2.58
C ASN A 48 -0.40 -10.58 2.71
N LEU A 49 -0.17 -9.89 1.59
CA LEU A 49 0.15 -8.47 1.57
C LEU A 49 -1.04 -7.63 1.12
N LYS A 50 -1.30 -6.54 1.84
CA LYS A 50 -2.43 -5.64 1.57
C LYS A 50 -2.00 -4.18 1.60
N THR A 51 -2.63 -3.38 0.76
CA THR A 51 -2.51 -1.91 0.83
C THR A 51 -3.21 -1.35 2.07
N ARG A 52 -2.86 -0.14 2.51
CA ARG A 52 -3.56 0.54 3.62
C ARG A 52 -5.08 0.61 3.42
N ARG A 53 -5.53 0.86 2.18
CA ARG A 53 -6.96 0.92 1.85
C ARG A 53 -7.64 -0.44 1.99
N GLN A 54 -6.98 -1.52 1.56
CA GLN A 54 -7.50 -2.88 1.72
C GLN A 54 -7.54 -3.29 3.20
N LEU A 55 -6.51 -2.96 4.00
CA LEU A 55 -6.55 -3.18 5.44
C LEU A 55 -7.71 -2.41 6.10
N ALA A 56 -7.91 -1.14 5.72
CA ALA A 56 -9.00 -0.34 6.26
C ALA A 56 -10.39 -0.93 5.94
N ALA A 57 -10.57 -1.50 4.74
CA ALA A 57 -11.80 -2.21 4.37
C ALA A 57 -12.04 -3.47 5.22
N LEU A 58 -10.97 -4.08 5.75
CA LEU A 58 -11.02 -5.21 6.68
C LEU A 58 -11.12 -4.77 8.16
N GLY A 59 -11.27 -3.48 8.45
CA GLY A 59 -11.27 -2.98 9.83
C GLY A 59 -9.89 -3.00 10.50
N LEU A 60 -8.81 -3.14 9.72
CA LEU A 60 -7.44 -3.24 10.18
C LEU A 60 -6.65 -1.95 9.92
N ARG A 61 -5.52 -1.81 10.61
CA ARG A 61 -4.47 -0.81 10.40
C ARG A 61 -3.10 -1.50 10.34
N PRO A 62 -2.09 -0.91 9.69
CA PRO A 62 -0.75 -1.49 9.60
C PRO A 62 -0.07 -1.82 10.94
N GLY A 63 -0.56 -1.28 12.05
CA GLY A 63 -0.02 -1.58 13.37
C GLY A 63 1.32 -0.91 13.70
N GLY A 64 1.75 0.07 12.89
CA GLY A 64 3.04 0.75 13.05
C GLY A 64 4.19 0.11 12.26
N GLN A 65 3.92 -0.98 11.53
CA GLN A 65 4.92 -1.57 10.65
C GLN A 65 5.26 -0.64 9.47
N ALA A 66 6.53 -0.62 9.07
CA ALA A 66 6.95 -0.03 7.80
C ALA A 66 6.42 -0.86 6.61
N PRO A 67 6.30 -0.27 5.40
CA PRO A 67 6.00 -1.04 4.19
C PRO A 67 6.98 -2.20 4.02
N VAL A 68 6.47 -3.40 3.71
CA VAL A 68 7.30 -4.59 3.45
C VAL A 68 7.47 -4.88 1.96
N ALA A 69 6.65 -4.25 1.13
CA ALA A 69 6.70 -4.35 -0.32
C ALA A 69 5.95 -3.16 -0.94
N GLN A 70 6.01 -3.05 -2.26
CA GLN A 70 5.30 -2.03 -3.01
C GLN A 70 4.77 -2.56 -4.35
N ILE A 71 3.80 -1.84 -4.90
CA ILE A 71 3.32 -2.02 -6.27
C ILE A 71 3.69 -0.77 -7.07
N LEU A 72 4.39 -0.95 -8.19
CA LEU A 72 4.68 0.13 -9.14
C LEU A 72 3.88 -0.03 -10.42
N TRP A 73 3.34 1.07 -10.94
CA TRP A 73 2.71 1.10 -12.26
C TRP A 73 2.77 2.49 -12.90
N ARG A 74 2.35 2.59 -14.17
CA ARG A 74 2.47 3.80 -15.01
C ARG A 74 3.90 4.34 -15.06
N LYS A 75 4.86 3.50 -15.50
CA LYS A 75 6.29 3.86 -15.60
C LYS A 75 6.87 4.37 -14.26
N GLY A 76 6.45 3.79 -13.13
CA GLY A 76 6.88 4.21 -11.79
C GLY A 76 6.19 5.47 -11.25
N GLY A 77 5.34 6.15 -12.03
CA GLY A 77 4.61 7.35 -11.59
C GLY A 77 3.52 7.09 -10.54
N ARG A 78 3.24 5.83 -10.21
CA ARG A 78 2.32 5.46 -9.12
C ARG A 78 2.87 4.31 -8.29
N VAL A 79 2.73 4.47 -6.97
CA VAL A 79 3.18 3.54 -5.92
C VAL A 79 2.00 3.17 -5.04
N ALA A 80 1.92 1.91 -4.64
CA ALA A 80 1.07 1.47 -3.54
C ALA A 80 1.89 0.62 -2.57
N TYR A 81 2.04 1.09 -1.34
CA TYR A 81 2.74 0.35 -0.28
C TYR A 81 1.90 -0.81 0.24
N LEU A 82 2.57 -1.92 0.47
CA LEU A 82 2.03 -3.17 0.96
C LEU A 82 2.51 -3.46 2.38
N TYR A 83 1.61 -4.03 3.16
CA TYR A 83 1.78 -4.33 4.57
C TYR A 83 1.36 -5.77 4.81
N ASP A 84 2.01 -6.42 5.78
CA ASP A 84 1.66 -7.78 6.16
C ASP A 84 0.35 -7.78 6.96
N ILE A 85 -0.60 -8.60 6.51
CA ILE A 85 -1.88 -8.79 7.19
C ILE A 85 -1.72 -9.45 8.55
N ALA A 86 -0.76 -10.36 8.72
CA ALA A 86 -0.53 -11.08 9.98
C ALA A 86 -0.06 -10.14 11.11
N ARG A 87 0.57 -9.02 10.75
CA ARG A 87 1.06 -7.98 11.68
C ARG A 87 0.09 -6.80 11.80
N ALA A 88 -1.01 -6.82 11.06
CA ALA A 88 -1.99 -5.75 11.11
C ALA A 88 -2.79 -5.83 12.42
N LEU A 89 -3.16 -4.67 12.94
CA LEU A 89 -3.92 -4.56 14.18
C LEU A 89 -5.34 -4.06 13.89
N PRO A 90 -6.33 -4.37 14.73
CA PRO A 90 -7.64 -3.73 14.63
C PRO A 90 -7.53 -2.21 14.64
N LYS A 91 -8.39 -1.56 13.84
CA LYS A 91 -8.52 -0.11 13.83
C LYS A 91 -8.99 0.36 15.22
N ARG A 92 -8.37 1.43 15.72
CA ARG A 92 -8.78 2.04 16.99
C ARG A 92 -10.22 2.54 16.88
N LYS A 93 -11.05 2.16 17.84
CA LYS A 93 -12.39 2.74 18.01
C LYS A 93 -12.24 4.06 18.78
N PRO A 94 -12.69 5.20 18.22
CA PRO A 94 -12.67 6.45 18.95
C PRO A 94 -13.63 6.40 20.14
N THR A 95 -13.30 7.11 21.21
CA THR A 95 -14.20 7.28 22.36
C THR A 95 -15.32 8.27 22.04
N SER A 96 -16.40 8.27 22.81
CA SER A 96 -17.50 9.25 22.67
C SER A 96 -16.99 10.69 22.71
N LYS A 97 -16.14 11.02 23.70
CA LYS A 97 -15.53 12.36 23.82
C LYS A 97 -14.73 12.77 22.57
N GLN A 98 -14.01 11.83 21.96
CA GLN A 98 -13.28 12.10 20.71
C GLN A 98 -14.22 12.35 19.53
N LEU A 99 -15.34 11.63 19.45
CA LEU A 99 -16.37 11.84 18.44
C LEU A 99 -17.05 13.21 18.61
N ASP A 100 -17.37 13.60 19.84
CA ASP A 100 -17.96 14.92 20.13
C ASP A 100 -17.02 16.06 19.76
N ALA A 101 -15.74 15.94 20.09
CA ALA A 101 -14.71 16.90 19.71
C ALA A 101 -14.59 17.02 18.19
N LEU A 102 -14.59 15.90 17.47
CA LEU A 102 -14.59 15.90 16.01
C LEU A 102 -15.84 16.57 15.43
N GLY A 103 -17.02 16.31 16.01
CA GLY A 103 -18.27 16.96 15.64
C GLY A 103 -18.21 18.48 15.80
N LYS A 104 -17.67 18.97 16.93
CA LYS A 104 -17.44 20.40 17.17
C LYS A 104 -16.49 21.01 16.13
N ALA A 105 -15.36 20.36 15.86
CA ALA A 105 -14.38 20.82 14.88
C ALA A 105 -14.97 20.89 13.45
N LEU A 106 -15.76 19.90 13.05
CA LEU A 106 -16.41 19.87 11.74
C LEU A 106 -17.46 20.98 11.59
N ARG A 107 -18.23 21.29 12.65
CA ARG A 107 -19.18 22.42 12.64
C ARG A 107 -18.45 23.76 12.45
N ALA A 108 -17.40 24.00 13.22
CA ALA A 108 -16.60 25.23 13.11
C ALA A 108 -15.98 25.39 11.72
N ARG A 109 -15.47 24.30 11.12
CA ARG A 109 -14.93 24.34 9.75
C ARG A 109 -15.99 24.70 8.70
N ARG A 110 -17.23 24.25 8.87
CA ARG A 110 -18.34 24.56 7.95
C ARG A 110 -18.77 26.02 8.06
N ALA A 111 -18.91 26.54 9.29
CA ALA A 111 -19.25 27.94 9.53
C ALA A 111 -18.24 28.89 8.85
N ARG A 112 -16.94 28.71 9.13
CA ARG A 112 -15.87 29.52 8.51
C ARG A 112 -15.85 29.47 6.99
N ARG A 113 -16.19 28.32 6.40
CA ARG A 113 -16.26 28.20 4.93
C ARG A 113 -17.41 29.04 4.38
N ASN A 114 -18.58 28.98 5.00
CA ASN A 114 -19.76 29.70 4.54
C ASN A 114 -19.57 31.22 4.65
N GLU A 115 -18.95 31.71 5.73
CA GLU A 115 -18.56 33.11 5.89
C GLU A 115 -17.62 33.57 4.76
N ARG A 116 -16.65 32.73 4.38
CA ARG A 116 -15.69 33.03 3.30
C ARG A 116 -16.29 32.93 1.89
N SER A 117 -17.47 32.34 1.73
CA SER A 117 -18.19 32.26 0.45
C SER A 117 -19.23 33.37 0.29
N ALA A 118 -19.48 34.15 1.35
CA ALA A 118 -20.40 35.29 1.37
C ALA A 118 -19.69 36.65 1.28
N SER A 119 -18.35 36.65 1.22
CA SER A 119 -17.48 37.78 0.85
C SER A 119 -16.89 37.54 -0.53
#